data_AF-A0A832Y3M1-F1
#
_entry.id   AF-A0A832Y3M1-F1
#
_cell.length_a   1.000
_cell.length_b   1.000
_cell.length_c   1.000
_cell.angle_alpha   90.00
_cell.angle_beta   90.00
_cell.angle_gamma   90.00
#
_symmetry.space_group_name_H-M   'P 1'
#
loop_
_entity.id
_entity.type
_entity.pdbx_description
1 polymer ?
#
loop_
_entity_poly.entity_id
_entity_poly.type
_entity_poly.pdbx_seq_one_letter_code
_entity_poly.pdbx_strand_id
1 'polypeptide(L)'
;MEHPLLQTYGPLDGWMILLILGTASIGFFLYQVILATRLVMLGAPDNRFDSWGIRVKEVLTGWLGQKRVLEDPVIGIMHVFMFWGFLMLSTDMFDLATANFFSREVLPEALNGPWNGMVELGYAAAFLGCVASLARRVLFTPEK
;
A
#
# COMPACT_ATOMS: atom_id res chain seq x y z
N MET A 1 -20.46 -22.60 -8.82
CA MET A 1 -19.59 -21.99 -9.84
C MET A 1 -18.23 -22.64 -9.71
N GLU A 2 -17.62 -23.08 -10.81
CA GLU A 2 -16.25 -23.61 -10.77
C GLU A 2 -15.26 -22.49 -10.43
N HIS A 3 -14.24 -22.80 -9.64
CA HIS A 3 -13.23 -21.82 -9.25
C HIS A 3 -12.48 -21.31 -10.51
N PRO A 4 -12.29 -19.99 -10.70
CA PRO A 4 -11.69 -19.44 -11.93
C PRO A 4 -10.30 -19.99 -12.28
N LEU A 5 -9.51 -20.44 -11.29
CA LEU A 5 -8.20 -21.07 -11.53
C LEU A 5 -8.28 -22.47 -12.14
N LEU A 6 -9.43 -23.15 -11.99
CA LEU A 6 -9.68 -24.48 -12.53
C LEU A 6 -10.37 -24.43 -13.90
N GLN A 7 -10.74 -23.24 -14.38
CA GLN A 7 -11.34 -23.04 -15.68
C GLN A 7 -10.26 -22.92 -16.77
N THR A 8 -10.58 -23.37 -17.98
CA THR A 8 -9.70 -23.29 -19.15
C THR A 8 -10.08 -22.10 -20.03
N TYR A 9 -9.11 -21.24 -20.34
CA TYR A 9 -9.24 -20.04 -21.17
C TYR A 9 -8.51 -20.22 -22.50
N GLY A 10 -9.09 -20.99 -23.41
CA GLY A 10 -8.47 -21.33 -24.69
C GLY A 10 -7.31 -22.32 -24.50
N PRO A 11 -6.06 -21.96 -24.82
CA PRO A 11 -4.91 -22.87 -24.67
C PRO A 11 -4.33 -22.93 -23.24
N LEU A 12 -4.79 -22.09 -22.31
CA LEU A 12 -4.22 -21.96 -20.97
C LEU A 12 -5.29 -22.16 -19.89
N ASP A 13 -4.96 -22.89 -18.84
CA ASP A 13 -5.78 -22.95 -17.62
C ASP A 13 -5.57 -21.71 -16.74
N GLY A 14 -6.56 -21.38 -15.91
CA GLY A 14 -6.51 -20.21 -15.02
C GLY A 14 -5.30 -20.20 -14.07
N TRP A 15 -4.91 -21.36 -13.53
CA TRP A 15 -3.70 -21.47 -12.70
C TRP A 15 -2.40 -21.16 -13.47
N MET A 16 -2.34 -21.51 -14.76
CA MET A 16 -1.19 -21.18 -15.62
C MET A 16 -1.11 -19.68 -15.84
N ILE A 17 -2.25 -19.02 -16.09
CA ILE A 17 -2.32 -17.56 -16.22
C ILE A 17 -1.84 -16.89 -14.94
N LEU A 18 -2.29 -17.36 -13.77
CA LEU A 18 -1.83 -16.85 -12.49
C LEU A 18 -0.33 -17.00 -12.31
N LEU A 19 0.25 -18.15 -12.65
CA LEU A 19 1.69 -18.37 -12.54
C LEU A 19 2.48 -17.48 -13.49
N ILE A 20 2.06 -17.34 -14.75
CA ILE A 20 2.74 -16.49 -15.73
C ILE A 20 2.75 -15.03 -15.25
N LEU A 21 1.58 -14.49 -14.89
CA LEU A 21 1.46 -13.12 -14.42
C LEU A 21 2.19 -12.91 -13.08
N GLY A 22 2.03 -13.85 -12.14
CA GLY A 22 2.66 -13.80 -10.84
C GLY A 22 4.18 -13.83 -10.93
N THR A 23 4.74 -14.78 -11.69
CA THR A 23 6.20 -14.88 -11.90
C THR A 23 6.74 -13.66 -12.64
N ALA A 24 6.06 -13.16 -13.67
CA ALA A 24 6.49 -11.95 -14.37
C ALA A 24 6.48 -10.72 -13.45
N SER A 25 5.40 -10.53 -12.67
CA SER A 25 5.26 -9.42 -11.73
C SER A 25 6.31 -9.46 -10.62
N ILE A 26 6.47 -10.61 -9.96
CA ILE A 26 7.46 -10.81 -8.90
C ILE A 26 8.88 -10.65 -9.46
N GLY A 27 9.16 -11.20 -10.65
CA GLY A 27 10.46 -11.08 -11.29
C GLY A 27 10.83 -9.63 -11.58
N PHE A 28 9.92 -8.85 -12.15
CA PHE A 28 10.14 -7.41 -12.40
C PHE A 28 10.30 -6.63 -11.09
N PHE A 29 9.46 -6.90 -10.09
CA PHE A 29 9.57 -6.27 -8.77
C PHE A 29 10.94 -6.53 -8.14
N LEU A 30 11.40 -7.79 -8.11
CA LEU A 30 12.69 -8.16 -7.54
C LEU A 30 13.85 -7.51 -8.29
N TYR A 31 13.81 -7.49 -9.62
CA TYR A 31 14.81 -6.79 -10.43
C TYR A 31 14.94 -5.32 -10.02
N GLN A 32 13.82 -4.62 -9.88
CA GLN A 32 13.81 -3.20 -9.50
C GLN A 32 14.28 -2.98 -8.06
N VAL A 33 13.89 -3.85 -7.11
CA VAL A 33 14.36 -3.78 -5.73
C VAL A 33 15.87 -4.00 -5.66
N ILE A 34 16.41 -4.97 -6.41
CA ILE A 34 17.85 -5.23 -6.47
C ILE A 34 18.58 -4.02 -7.05
N LEU A 35 18.07 -3.44 -8.14
CA LEU A 35 18.66 -2.26 -8.77
C LEU A 35 18.67 -1.07 -7.81
N ALA A 36 17.53 -0.76 -7.19
CA ALA A 36 17.43 0.36 -6.25
C ALA A 36 18.33 0.15 -5.03
N THR A 37 18.38 -1.08 -4.49
CA THR A 37 19.27 -1.41 -3.38
C THR A 37 20.73 -1.22 -3.76
N ARG A 38 21.15 -1.70 -4.94
CA ARG A 38 22.54 -1.50 -5.43
C ARG A 38 22.89 -0.03 -5.54
N LEU A 39 21.99 0.81 -6.05
CA LEU A 39 22.20 2.25 -6.17
C LEU A 39 22.33 2.92 -4.80
N VAL A 40 21.49 2.55 -3.82
CA VAL A 40 21.57 3.07 -2.45
C VAL A 40 22.88 2.66 -1.77
N MET A 41 23.37 1.45 -2.02
CA MET A 41 24.61 0.93 -1.43
C MET A 41 25.88 1.58 -2.00
N LEU A 42 25.80 2.34 -3.10
CA LEU A 42 26.91 3.18 -3.57
C LEU A 42 27.08 4.46 -2.74
N GLY A 43 26.11 4.81 -1.89
CA GLY A 43 26.19 5.96 -1.01
C GLY A 43 27.28 5.81 0.06
N ALA A 44 27.69 6.94 0.63
CA ALA A 44 28.62 6.96 1.75
C ALA A 44 28.06 6.19 2.97
N PRO A 45 28.91 5.56 3.79
CA PRO A 45 28.45 4.88 4.99
C PRO A 45 27.77 5.88 5.94
N ASP A 46 26.52 5.59 6.30
CA ASP A 46 25.74 6.34 7.29
C ASP A 46 25.44 5.44 8.49
N ASN A 47 25.65 5.94 9.70
CA ASN A 47 25.33 5.19 10.91
C ASN A 47 23.83 5.27 11.19
N ARG A 48 23.07 4.25 10.80
CA ARG A 48 21.60 4.25 10.91
C ARG A 48 21.06 4.16 12.33
N PHE A 49 21.90 3.81 13.29
CA PHE A 49 21.53 3.67 14.70
C PHE A 49 21.94 4.87 15.55
N ASP A 50 22.51 5.90 14.93
CA ASP A 50 22.69 7.19 15.58
C ASP A 50 21.34 7.89 15.75
N SER A 51 21.21 8.74 16.77
CA SER A 51 20.08 9.67 16.90
C SER A 51 18.67 9.05 16.78
N TRP A 52 18.49 7.80 17.22
CA TRP A 52 17.24 7.02 17.06
C TRP A 52 15.99 7.79 17.48
N GLY A 53 16.03 8.53 18.60
CA GLY A 53 14.90 9.31 19.08
C GLY A 53 14.44 10.39 18.10
N ILE A 54 15.37 11.09 17.45
CA ILE A 54 15.05 12.12 16.44
C ILE A 54 14.47 11.44 15.19
N ARG A 55 15.08 10.33 14.75
CA ARG A 55 14.63 9.60 13.56
C ARG A 55 13.21 9.04 13.75
N VAL A 56 12.92 8.43 14.90
CA VAL A 56 11.56 7.94 15.24
C VAL A 56 10.57 9.10 15.30
N LYS A 57 10.94 10.24 15.90
CA LYS A 57 10.08 11.42 15.92
C LYS A 57 9.77 11.92 14.51
N GLU A 58 10.75 11.98 13.62
CA GLU A 58 10.54 12.36 12.22
C GLU A 58 9.67 11.35 11.46
N VAL A 59 9.81 10.04 11.72
CA VAL A 59 8.92 9.03 11.13
C VAL A 59 7.48 9.21 11.64
N LEU A 60 7.27 9.40 12.94
CA LEU A 60 5.94 9.55 13.52
C LEU A 60 5.27 10.86 13.09
N THR A 61 6.01 11.97 13.06
CA THR A 61 5.44 13.30 12.76
C THR A 61 5.42 13.61 11.27
N GLY A 62 6.49 13.24 10.55
CA GLY A 62 6.65 13.49 9.13
C GLY A 62 5.99 12.44 8.25
N TRP A 63 6.34 11.16 8.43
CA TRP A 63 5.81 10.07 7.60
C TRP A 63 4.38 9.68 7.97
N LEU A 64 4.14 9.34 9.25
CA LEU A 64 2.81 8.92 9.72
C LEU A 64 1.87 10.12 9.89
N GLY A 65 2.33 11.18 10.53
CA GLY A 65 1.55 12.40 10.77
C GLY A 65 1.42 13.34 9.57
N GLN A 66 2.16 13.10 8.48
CA GLN A 66 2.11 13.88 7.23
C GLN A 66 2.32 15.40 7.40
N LYS A 67 3.04 15.84 8.44
CA LYS A 67 3.17 17.26 8.81
C LYS A 67 3.57 18.16 7.65
N ARG A 68 4.57 17.75 6.86
CA ARG A 68 5.11 18.56 5.74
C ARG A 68 4.15 18.61 4.55
N VAL A 69 3.39 17.55 4.34
CA VAL A 69 2.45 17.44 3.22
C VAL A 69 1.21 18.31 3.45
N LEU A 70 0.85 18.53 4.72
CA LEU A 70 -0.24 19.41 5.13
C LEU A 70 0.09 20.91 5.04
N GLU A 71 1.32 21.30 4.67
CA GLU A 71 1.68 22.71 4.43
C GLU A 71 0.91 23.29 3.23
N ASP A 72 0.59 22.48 2.23
CA ASP A 72 -0.43 22.78 1.23
C ASP A 72 -1.72 22.07 1.63
N PRO A 73 -2.75 22.78 2.13
CA PRO A 73 -3.92 22.12 2.70
C PRO A 73 -4.75 21.37 1.65
N VAL A 74 -4.80 21.85 0.40
CA VAL A 74 -5.64 21.22 -0.64
C VAL A 74 -5.01 19.92 -1.09
N ILE A 75 -3.72 19.95 -1.44
CA ILE A 75 -2.98 18.74 -1.84
C ILE A 75 -2.79 17.82 -0.64
N GLY A 76 -2.52 18.40 0.52
CA GLY A 76 -2.26 17.70 1.76
C GLY A 76 -3.43 16.86 2.22
N ILE A 77 -4.65 17.39 2.20
CA ILE A 77 -5.85 16.62 2.55
C ILE A 77 -6.03 15.44 1.59
N MET A 78 -5.89 15.65 0.28
CA MET A 78 -5.99 14.55 -0.69
C MET A 78 -4.97 13.45 -0.39
N HIS A 79 -3.74 13.84 -0.02
CA HIS A 79 -2.67 12.90 0.29
C HIS A 79 -2.90 12.16 1.61
N VAL A 80 -3.41 12.83 2.64
CA VAL A 80 -3.77 12.21 3.92
C VAL A 80 -4.83 11.13 3.72
N PHE A 81 -5.86 11.42 2.92
CA PHE A 81 -6.90 10.44 2.57
C PHE A 81 -6.33 9.25 1.82
N MET A 82 -5.48 9.47 0.82
CA MET A 82 -4.81 8.37 0.11
C MET A 82 -3.91 7.56 1.05
N PHE A 83 -3.02 8.22 1.79
CA PHE A 83 -2.03 7.55 2.64
C PHE A 83 -2.68 6.71 3.74
N TRP A 84 -3.58 7.29 4.54
CA TRP A 84 -4.26 6.55 5.60
C TRP A 84 -5.24 5.53 5.04
N GLY A 85 -5.92 5.85 3.94
CA GLY A 85 -6.77 4.92 3.22
C GLY A 85 -5.99 3.66 2.81
N PHE A 86 -4.88 3.82 2.09
CA PHE A 86 -4.04 2.71 1.67
C PHE A 86 -3.35 1.99 2.85
N LEU A 87 -3.01 2.71 3.92
CA LEU A 87 -2.43 2.08 5.11
C LEU A 87 -3.43 1.12 5.78
N MET A 88 -4.70 1.54 5.94
CA MET A 88 -5.77 0.67 6.45
C MET A 88 -6.08 -0.48 5.47
N LEU A 89 -6.12 -0.22 4.16
CA LEU A 89 -6.32 -1.27 3.15
C LEU A 89 -5.21 -2.30 3.12
N SER A 90 -3.98 -1.89 3.39
CA SER A 90 -2.84 -2.80 3.40
C SER A 90 -2.96 -3.86 4.48
N THR A 91 -3.71 -3.59 5.56
CA THR A 91 -3.92 -4.56 6.63
C THR A 91 -4.94 -5.63 6.24
N ASP A 92 -5.95 -5.28 5.45
CA ASP A 92 -6.87 -6.24 4.82
C ASP A 92 -6.15 -7.11 3.79
N MET A 93 -5.31 -6.50 2.95
CA MET A 93 -4.46 -7.24 2.01
C MET A 93 -3.53 -8.22 2.73
N PHE A 94 -2.97 -7.83 3.87
CA PHE A 94 -2.15 -8.72 4.71
C PHE A 94 -2.97 -9.92 5.20
N ASP A 95 -4.18 -9.71 5.70
CA ASP A 95 -5.04 -10.81 6.15
C ASP A 95 -5.39 -11.76 4.99
N LEU A 96 -5.81 -11.22 3.85
CA LEU A 96 -6.09 -11.97 2.62
C LEU A 96 -4.88 -12.78 2.14
N ALA A 97 -3.68 -12.17 2.16
CA ALA A 97 -2.44 -12.85 1.78
C ALA A 97 -2.11 -14.03 2.71
N THR A 98 -2.57 -13.99 3.96
CA THR A 98 -2.46 -15.11 4.91
C THR A 98 -3.64 -16.08 4.85
N ALA A 99 -4.49 -16.01 3.82
CA ALA A 99 -5.73 -16.78 3.72
C ALA A 99 -6.65 -16.61 4.95
N ASN A 100 -6.76 -15.36 5.41
CA ASN A 100 -7.51 -14.96 6.59
C ASN A 100 -7.04 -15.65 7.88
N PHE A 101 -5.78 -16.10 7.94
CA PHE A 101 -5.24 -16.72 9.15
C PHE A 101 -5.10 -15.69 10.27
N PHE A 102 -4.68 -14.46 9.96
CA PHE A 102 -4.49 -13.42 10.95
C PHE A 102 -5.81 -13.05 11.66
N SER A 103 -6.88 -12.79 10.92
CA SER A 103 -8.19 -12.45 11.51
C SER A 103 -8.87 -13.61 12.24
N ARG A 104 -8.62 -14.86 11.84
CA ARG A 104 -9.24 -16.04 12.46
C ARG A 104 -8.52 -16.54 13.71
N GLU A 105 -7.19 -16.58 13.67
CA GLU A 105 -6.40 -17.29 14.67
C GLU A 105 -5.58 -16.36 15.58
N VAL A 106 -5.26 -15.14 15.12
CA VAL A 106 -4.38 -14.19 15.85
C VAL A 106 -5.15 -13.01 16.42
N LEU A 107 -6.08 -12.44 15.65
CA LEU A 107 -6.87 -11.30 16.07
C LEU A 107 -7.98 -11.76 17.02
N PRO A 108 -8.11 -11.19 18.23
CA PRO A 108 -9.22 -11.50 19.13
C PRO A 108 -10.56 -11.22 18.44
N GLU A 109 -11.52 -12.14 18.58
CA GLU A 109 -12.82 -12.06 17.89
C GLU A 109 -13.55 -10.73 18.14
N ALA A 110 -13.43 -10.18 19.35
CA ALA A 110 -14.00 -8.88 19.72
C ALA A 110 -13.44 -7.69 18.90
N LEU A 111 -12.25 -7.83 18.31
CA LEU A 111 -11.61 -6.80 17.48
C LEU A 111 -11.93 -6.95 15.99
N ASN A 112 -12.54 -8.06 15.54
CA ASN A 112 -12.89 -8.27 14.13
C ASN A 112 -13.87 -7.21 13.61
N GLY A 113 -14.89 -6.84 14.40
CA GLY A 113 -15.84 -5.78 14.04
C GLY A 113 -15.15 -4.41 13.87
N PRO A 114 -14.45 -3.90 14.91
CA PRO A 114 -13.67 -2.67 14.80
C PRO A 114 -12.63 -2.67 13.68
N TRP A 115 -11.96 -3.79 13.45
CA TRP A 115 -11.01 -3.96 12.35
C TRP A 115 -11.67 -3.81 10.99
N ASN A 116 -12.79 -4.51 10.76
CA ASN A 116 -13.55 -4.41 9.52
C ASN A 116 -14.04 -2.97 9.28
N GLY A 117 -14.52 -2.29 10.33
CA GLY A 117 -14.90 -0.88 10.24
C GLY A 117 -13.73 0.04 9.86
N MET A 118 -12.53 -0.20 10.41
CA MET A 118 -11.31 0.51 10.02
C MET A 118 -10.96 0.27 8.55
N VAL A 119 -11.04 -0.97 8.09
CA VAL A 119 -10.75 -1.36 6.70
C VAL A 119 -11.77 -0.72 5.73
N GLU A 120 -13.06 -0.76 6.05
CA GLU A 120 -14.11 -0.10 5.26
C GLU A 120 -13.92 1.41 5.17
N LEU A 121 -13.55 2.05 6.29
CA LEU A 121 -13.16 3.45 6.30
C LEU A 121 -11.94 3.69 5.40
N GLY A 122 -10.98 2.76 5.40
CA GLY A 122 -9.83 2.76 4.51
C GLY A 122 -10.20 2.73 3.03
N TYR A 123 -11.10 1.84 2.63
CA TYR A 123 -11.65 1.78 1.26
C TYR A 123 -12.26 3.12 0.85
N ALA A 124 -13.13 3.69 1.70
CA ALA A 124 -13.77 4.96 1.42
C ALA A 124 -12.78 6.13 1.33
N ALA A 125 -11.84 6.22 2.28
CA ALA A 125 -10.83 7.28 2.32
C ALA A 125 -9.89 7.23 1.10
N ALA A 126 -9.39 6.04 0.75
CA ALA A 126 -8.54 5.85 -0.41
C ALA A 126 -9.29 6.21 -1.71
N PHE A 127 -10.54 5.78 -1.86
CA PHE A 127 -11.37 6.11 -3.01
C PHE A 127 -11.55 7.63 -3.14
N LEU A 128 -11.96 8.31 -2.08
CA LEU A 128 -12.14 9.77 -2.07
C LEU A 128 -10.83 10.49 -2.39
N GLY A 129 -9.72 10.09 -1.77
CA GLY A 129 -8.40 10.68 -2.00
C GLY A 129 -7.92 10.50 -3.44
N CYS A 130 -8.05 9.30 -3.99
CA CYS A 130 -7.66 9.01 -5.37
C CYS A 130 -8.56 9.72 -6.40
N VAL A 131 -9.87 9.74 -6.19
CA VAL A 131 -10.80 10.45 -7.09
C VAL A 131 -10.54 11.95 -7.06
N ALA A 132 -10.35 12.55 -5.88
CA ALA A 132 -10.04 13.97 -5.74
C ALA A 132 -8.69 14.32 -6.40
N SER A 133 -7.66 13.51 -6.17
CA SER A 133 -6.34 13.68 -6.77
C SER A 133 -6.37 13.54 -8.30
N LEU A 134 -7.10 12.55 -8.82
CA LEU A 134 -7.29 12.34 -10.26
C LEU A 134 -8.09 13.48 -10.88
N ALA A 135 -9.19 13.91 -10.26
CA ALA A 135 -10.00 15.03 -10.71
C ALA A 135 -9.16 16.32 -10.77
N ARG A 136 -8.35 16.60 -9.75
CA ARG A 136 -7.39 17.71 -9.78
C ARG A 136 -6.42 17.58 -10.95
N ARG A 137 -5.88 16.39 -11.20
CA ARG A 137 -4.91 16.18 -12.28
C ARG A 137 -5.51 16.37 -13.68
N VAL A 138 -6.73 15.88 -13.89
CA VAL A 138 -7.37 15.82 -15.22
C VAL A 138 -8.23 17.06 -15.53
N LEU A 139 -9.00 17.54 -14.55
CA LEU A 139 -9.94 18.66 -14.75
C LEU A 139 -9.31 20.02 -14.40
N PHE A 140 -8.41 20.03 -13.41
CA PHE A 140 -7.82 21.26 -12.86
C PHE A 140 -6.30 21.20 -12.95
N THR A 141 -5.78 20.84 -14.12
CA THR A 141 -4.33 20.72 -14.35
C THR A 141 -3.64 22.03 -13.95
N PRO A 142 -2.83 22.03 -12.88
CA PRO A 142 -2.13 23.23 -12.47
C PRO A 142 -1.12 23.62 -13.55
N GLU A 143 -0.96 24.92 -13.79
CA GLU A 143 0.20 25.41 -14.55
C GLU A 143 1.48 24.99 -13.81
N LYS A 144 2.47 24.52 -14.59
CA LYS A 144 3.73 23.99 -14.05
C LYS A 144 4.64 25.09 -13.54
#